data_AF-A0A957ELT9-F1
#
_entry.id   AF-A0A957ELT9-F1
#
_cell.length_a   1.000
_cell.length_b   1.000
_cell.length_c   1.000
_cell.angle_alpha   90.00
_cell.angle_beta   90.00
_cell.angle_gamma   90.00
#
_symmetry.space_group_name_H-M   'P 1'
#
loop_
_entity.id
_entity.type
_entity.pdbx_description
1 polymer ?
#
loop_
_entity_poly.entity_id
_entity_poly.type
_entity_poly.pdbx_seq_one_letter_code
_entity_poly.pdbx_strand_id
1 'polypeptide(L)'
;GRLTLRGDETQYARLDKLQMAGVDTGENGFFARGEFETITHIDQMEFVTPEEIAQQAVLEIKGSNTGYDIISSIDMSIMDPSYRAGVLRQTALDKLARLEQETHSHSVALGQLGPPELSKLLYEAHLLKLNYGTLRQVIQTPASELSETIYDFLQHDELLRTIIVSIGVPILAPDGKTLIRGPRLNIPESIYHEVDVAEGEINTWAQKGWVDLRPDNFRLWQNRFQRMQRTQHMLHTRGTSSVTMKVYLHETIEIGAIVAWLFNNDYVGHRIK
;
A
#
# COMPACT_ATOMS: atom_id res chain seq x y z
N GLY A 1 13.20 -26.07 -8.71
CA GLY A 1 11.79 -26.53 -8.71
C GLY A 1 11.02 -25.79 -9.78
N ARG A 2 9.73 -26.05 -9.99
CA ARG A 2 8.88 -25.22 -10.88
C ARG A 2 7.81 -24.50 -10.07
N LEU A 3 7.53 -23.25 -10.42
CA LEU A 3 6.46 -22.45 -9.86
C LEU A 3 5.41 -22.20 -10.96
N THR A 4 4.23 -22.78 -10.79
CA THR A 4 3.10 -22.58 -11.70
C THR A 4 2.45 -21.22 -11.43
N LEU A 5 2.46 -20.26 -12.34
CA LEU A 5 1.88 -18.93 -12.12
C LEU A 5 0.36 -18.89 -12.31
N ARG A 6 -0.15 -19.71 -13.23
CA ARG A 6 -1.58 -19.86 -13.51
C ARG A 6 -1.95 -21.33 -13.35
N GLY A 7 -2.39 -21.66 -12.14
CA GLY A 7 -2.85 -23.00 -11.78
C GLY A 7 -4.25 -23.28 -12.32
N ASP A 8 -4.65 -24.55 -12.20
CA ASP A 8 -6.00 -24.98 -12.51
C ASP A 8 -6.99 -24.42 -11.48
N GLU A 9 -7.91 -23.58 -11.93
CA GLU A 9 -8.92 -22.95 -11.07
C GLU A 9 -9.85 -23.98 -10.40
N THR A 10 -9.98 -25.19 -10.97
CA THR A 10 -10.81 -26.26 -10.40
C THR A 10 -10.26 -26.84 -9.09
N GLN A 11 -8.97 -26.61 -8.79
CA GLN A 11 -8.35 -26.99 -7.52
C GLN A 11 -8.76 -26.07 -6.37
N TYR A 12 -9.44 -24.96 -6.65
CA TYR A 12 -9.85 -23.96 -5.68
C TYR A 12 -11.36 -23.96 -5.51
N ALA A 13 -11.81 -23.84 -4.26
CA ALA A 13 -13.22 -23.60 -3.98
C ALA A 13 -13.58 -22.17 -4.42
N ARG A 14 -14.51 -22.06 -5.37
CA ARG A 14 -15.03 -20.75 -5.78
C ARG A 14 -15.99 -20.24 -4.71
N LEU A 15 -15.60 -19.14 -4.08
CA LEU A 15 -16.44 -18.40 -3.14
C LEU A 15 -17.26 -17.33 -3.88
N ASP A 16 -17.98 -16.51 -3.12
CA ASP A 16 -18.74 -15.37 -3.69
C ASP A 16 -17.79 -14.25 -4.16
N LYS A 17 -18.36 -13.21 -4.77
CA LYS A 17 -17.63 -12.01 -5.21
C LYS A 17 -16.93 -11.36 -4.02
N LEU A 18 -15.69 -10.93 -4.25
CA LEU A 18 -14.96 -10.09 -3.30
C LEU A 18 -15.74 -8.80 -3.05
N GLN A 19 -16.07 -8.56 -1.78
CA GLN A 19 -16.69 -7.31 -1.33
C GLN A 19 -15.67 -6.54 -0.49
N MET A 20 -15.41 -5.30 -0.88
CA MET A 20 -14.46 -4.44 -0.19
C MET A 20 -14.93 -2.99 -0.30
N ALA A 21 -14.88 -2.25 0.81
CA ALA A 21 -15.11 -0.80 0.79
C ALA A 21 -14.00 -0.11 0.00
N GLY A 22 -14.28 0.99 -0.69
CA GLY A 22 -13.26 1.71 -1.43
C GLY A 22 -13.80 2.97 -2.08
N VAL A 23 -12.91 3.69 -2.75
CA VAL A 23 -13.22 4.96 -3.42
C VAL A 23 -13.08 4.75 -4.91
N ASP A 24 -14.14 5.09 -5.65
CA ASP A 24 -14.06 5.24 -7.09
C ASP A 24 -13.45 6.61 -7.40
N THR A 25 -12.29 6.61 -8.06
CA THR A 25 -11.55 7.81 -8.43
C THR A 25 -11.67 8.15 -9.92
N GLY A 26 -12.67 7.58 -10.60
CA GLY A 26 -12.93 7.83 -12.01
C GLY A 26 -11.93 7.08 -12.90
N GLU A 27 -11.12 7.82 -13.67
CA GLU A 27 -10.17 7.23 -14.63
C GLU A 27 -9.17 6.28 -13.97
N ASN A 28 -8.70 6.61 -12.76
CA ASN A 28 -7.72 5.80 -12.05
C ASN A 28 -8.33 4.53 -11.43
N GLY A 29 -9.65 4.36 -11.52
CA GLY A 29 -10.36 3.16 -11.06
C GLY A 29 -10.72 3.20 -9.58
N PHE A 30 -10.93 2.00 -9.03
CA PHE A 30 -11.43 1.81 -7.67
C PHE A 30 -10.29 1.43 -6.72
N PHE A 31 -10.13 2.21 -5.66
CA PHE A 31 -9.07 2.00 -4.67
C PHE A 31 -9.62 1.53 -3.33
N ALA A 32 -8.96 0.52 -2.77
CA ALA A 32 -9.14 0.19 -1.37
C ALA A 32 -8.69 1.35 -0.46
N ARG A 33 -9.10 1.35 0.81
CA ARG A 33 -8.76 2.41 1.76
C ARG A 33 -7.24 2.56 1.92
N GLY A 34 -6.51 1.45 2.06
CA GLY A 34 -5.05 1.48 2.16
C GLY A 34 -4.37 2.09 0.92
N GLU A 35 -4.78 1.66 -0.28
CA GLU A 35 -4.27 2.21 -1.55
C GLU A 35 -4.58 3.70 -1.68
N PHE A 36 -5.84 4.10 -1.44
CA PHE A 36 -6.27 5.49 -1.50
C PHE A 36 -5.51 6.35 -0.49
N GLU A 37 -5.36 5.89 0.75
CA GLU A 37 -4.63 6.60 1.80
C GLU A 37 -3.16 6.81 1.42
N THR A 38 -2.49 5.79 0.85
CA THR A 38 -1.10 5.86 0.41
C THR A 38 -0.91 6.88 -0.71
N ILE A 39 -1.66 6.77 -1.81
CA ILE A 39 -1.38 7.59 -3.01
C ILE A 39 -1.81 9.03 -2.85
N THR A 40 -2.83 9.27 -2.03
CA THR A 40 -3.28 10.63 -1.71
C THR A 40 -2.50 11.22 -0.55
N HIS A 41 -1.55 10.48 0.02
CA HIS A 41 -0.64 11.01 1.02
C HIS A 41 0.21 12.11 0.40
N ILE A 42 0.64 13.04 1.25
CA ILE A 42 1.51 14.12 0.88
C ILE A 42 2.81 13.60 0.23
N ASP A 43 3.27 14.30 -0.82
CA ASP A 43 4.40 13.95 -1.70
C ASP A 43 4.24 12.63 -2.50
N GLN A 44 3.01 12.10 -2.58
CA GLN A 44 2.66 11.02 -3.51
C GLN A 44 1.93 11.62 -4.74
N MET A 45 0.85 10.98 -5.22
CA MET A 45 0.00 11.56 -6.27
C MET A 45 -0.83 12.72 -5.74
N GLU A 46 -1.07 12.73 -4.42
CA GLU A 46 -1.94 13.69 -3.73
C GLU A 46 -3.35 13.64 -4.33
N PHE A 47 -4.20 14.64 -4.09
CA PHE A 47 -5.60 14.57 -4.53
C PHE A 47 -6.03 15.88 -5.18
N VAL A 48 -6.80 15.75 -6.26
CA VAL A 48 -7.48 16.84 -6.96
C VAL A 48 -8.93 16.47 -7.13
N THR A 49 -9.83 17.43 -7.01
CA THR A 49 -11.27 17.17 -7.07
C THR A 49 -11.78 17.13 -8.51
N PRO A 50 -12.83 16.35 -8.81
CA PRO A 50 -13.48 16.38 -10.12
C PRO A 50 -13.92 17.79 -10.54
N GLU A 51 -14.34 18.62 -9.59
CA GLU A 51 -14.74 20.01 -9.83
C GLU A 51 -13.55 20.89 -10.25
N GLU A 52 -12.37 20.69 -9.67
CA GLU A 52 -11.12 21.35 -10.12
C GLU A 52 -10.77 20.93 -11.54
N ILE A 53 -10.80 19.63 -11.83
CA ILE A 53 -10.53 19.09 -13.17
C ILE A 53 -11.51 19.70 -14.18
N ALA A 54 -12.81 19.71 -13.87
CA ALA A 54 -13.84 20.26 -14.74
C ALA A 54 -13.67 21.77 -14.96
N GLN A 55 -13.32 22.53 -13.92
CA GLN A 55 -13.05 23.96 -14.03
C GLN A 55 -11.85 24.22 -14.95
N GLN A 56 -10.77 23.48 -14.77
CA GLN A 56 -9.57 23.61 -15.60
C GLN A 56 -9.86 23.27 -17.07
N ALA A 57 -10.56 22.17 -17.32
CA ALA A 57 -10.96 21.78 -18.68
C ALA A 57 -11.81 22.87 -19.37
N VAL A 58 -12.74 23.52 -18.65
CA VAL A 58 -13.55 24.62 -19.20
C VAL A 58 -12.69 25.83 -19.54
N LEU A 59 -11.70 26.18 -18.71
CA LEU A 59 -10.78 27.29 -18.96
C LEU A 59 -9.91 27.04 -20.19
N GLU A 60 -9.39 25.83 -20.33
CA GLU A 60 -8.60 25.40 -21.49
C GLU A 60 -9.43 25.41 -22.78
N ILE A 61 -10.65 24.86 -22.77
CA ILE A 61 -11.55 24.87 -23.93
C ILE A 61 -11.90 26.29 -24.38
N LYS A 62 -12.07 27.22 -23.44
CA LYS A 62 -12.41 28.63 -23.73
C LYS A 62 -11.25 29.44 -24.28
N GLY A 63 -10.06 28.85 -24.44
CA GLY A 63 -8.87 29.56 -24.90
C GLY A 63 -8.42 30.62 -23.90
N SER A 64 -8.73 30.44 -22.61
CA SER A 64 -8.16 31.28 -21.57
C SER A 64 -6.64 31.13 -21.65
N ASN A 65 -5.91 32.26 -21.70
CA ASN A 65 -4.45 32.21 -21.77
C ASN A 65 -3.91 31.40 -20.58
N THR A 66 -3.33 30.24 -20.84
CA THR A 66 -2.51 29.49 -19.88
C THR A 66 -1.12 30.12 -19.68
N GLY A 67 -0.86 31.28 -20.31
CA GLY A 67 0.27 32.17 -20.03
C GLY A 67 1.60 31.66 -20.59
N TYR A 68 2.10 32.33 -21.62
CA TYR A 68 3.39 32.09 -22.26
C TYR A 68 4.57 32.51 -21.36
N ASP A 69 5.06 31.57 -20.56
CA ASP A 69 6.49 31.36 -20.33
C ASP A 69 6.68 29.85 -20.31
N ILE A 70 7.56 29.26 -21.11
CA ILE A 70 7.62 27.80 -21.31
C ILE A 70 7.72 27.05 -19.96
N ILE A 71 8.40 27.65 -18.98
CA ILE A 71 8.47 27.18 -17.60
C ILE A 71 7.09 27.26 -16.92
N SER A 72 6.42 28.41 -16.96
CA SER A 72 5.06 28.57 -16.40
C SER A 72 4.01 27.70 -17.11
N SER A 73 4.17 27.42 -18.40
CA SER A 73 3.28 26.55 -19.16
C SER A 73 3.47 25.06 -18.79
N ILE A 74 4.68 24.66 -18.40
CA ILE A 74 4.94 23.31 -17.86
C ILE A 74 4.44 23.22 -16.41
N ASP A 75 4.72 24.21 -15.58
CA ASP A 75 4.27 24.27 -14.17
C ASP A 75 2.73 24.30 -14.10
N MET A 76 2.06 25.06 -14.99
CA MET A 76 0.59 25.08 -15.13
C MET A 76 0.00 23.86 -15.85
N SER A 77 0.80 23.04 -16.55
CA SER A 77 0.30 21.82 -17.21
C SER A 77 -0.02 20.70 -16.22
N ILE A 78 0.34 20.91 -14.96
CA ILE A 78 0.16 19.97 -13.86
C ILE A 78 -0.83 20.58 -12.88
N MET A 79 -1.93 19.88 -12.60
CA MET A 79 -2.81 20.27 -11.51
C MET A 79 -2.15 19.94 -10.17
N ASP A 80 -1.97 20.97 -9.36
CA ASP A 80 -1.54 20.82 -7.96
C ASP A 80 -2.71 20.39 -7.07
N PRO A 81 -2.41 19.63 -5.99
CA PRO A 81 -3.41 19.33 -4.98
C PRO A 81 -3.90 20.60 -4.31
N SER A 82 -5.21 20.65 -4.04
CA SER A 82 -5.83 21.79 -3.38
C SER A 82 -6.11 21.51 -1.90
N TYR A 83 -6.18 22.57 -1.09
CA TYR A 83 -6.65 22.44 0.30
C TYR A 83 -8.02 21.76 0.38
N ARG A 84 -8.92 22.09 -0.54
CA ARG A 84 -10.26 21.50 -0.64
C ARG A 84 -10.17 19.99 -0.89
N ALA A 85 -9.28 19.56 -1.79
CA ALA A 85 -9.03 18.15 -2.02
C ALA A 85 -8.50 17.46 -0.75
N GLY A 86 -7.59 18.10 0.00
CA GLY A 86 -7.12 17.59 1.30
C GLY A 86 -8.26 17.36 2.32
N VAL A 87 -9.22 18.28 2.41
CA VAL A 87 -10.40 18.13 3.29
C VAL A 87 -11.31 16.98 2.82
N LEU A 88 -11.53 16.86 1.51
CA LEU A 88 -12.34 15.79 0.93
C LEU A 88 -11.67 14.42 1.11
N ARG A 89 -10.34 14.36 0.98
CA ARG A 89 -9.55 13.16 1.27
C ARG A 89 -9.82 12.66 2.70
N GLN A 90 -9.75 13.54 3.70
CA GLN A 90 -10.01 13.15 5.08
C GLN A 90 -11.45 12.64 5.25
N THR A 91 -12.42 13.34 4.67
CA THR A 91 -13.84 12.95 4.72
C THR A 91 -14.07 11.57 4.08
N ALA A 92 -13.39 11.28 2.96
CA ALA A 92 -13.44 9.98 2.30
C ALA A 92 -12.84 8.88 3.19
N LEU A 93 -11.66 9.11 3.78
CA LEU A 93 -11.03 8.15 4.69
C LEU A 93 -11.90 7.83 5.92
N ASP A 94 -12.51 8.84 6.54
CA ASP A 94 -13.40 8.66 7.68
C ASP A 94 -14.64 7.83 7.30
N LYS A 95 -15.19 8.07 6.10
CA LYS A 95 -16.33 7.30 5.59
C LYS A 95 -15.94 5.85 5.30
N LEU A 96 -14.78 5.60 4.72
CA LEU A 96 -14.27 4.25 4.48
C LEU A 96 -14.04 3.50 5.79
N ALA A 97 -13.45 4.16 6.79
CA ALA A 97 -13.24 3.57 8.11
C ALA A 97 -14.56 3.14 8.78
N ARG A 98 -15.63 3.95 8.66
CA ARG A 98 -16.97 3.57 9.12
C ARG A 98 -17.54 2.38 8.35
N LEU A 99 -17.41 2.38 7.02
CA LEU A 99 -17.89 1.27 6.19
C LEU A 99 -17.15 -0.04 6.49
N GLU A 100 -15.83 0.00 6.73
CA GLU A 100 -15.05 -1.16 7.16
C GLU A 100 -15.59 -1.73 8.48
N GLN A 101 -15.90 -0.87 9.45
CA GLN A 101 -16.48 -1.29 10.73
C GLN A 101 -17.87 -1.90 10.56
N GLU A 102 -18.75 -1.26 9.78
CA GLU A 102 -20.11 -1.74 9.53
C GLU A 102 -20.12 -3.10 8.82
N THR A 103 -19.26 -3.26 7.81
CA THR A 103 -19.17 -4.47 6.98
C THR A 103 -18.24 -5.54 7.54
N HIS A 104 -17.53 -5.25 8.64
CA HIS A 104 -16.50 -6.12 9.21
C HIS A 104 -15.48 -6.58 8.15
N SER A 105 -15.16 -5.70 7.21
CA SER A 105 -14.26 -5.98 6.08
C SER A 105 -12.93 -5.26 6.24
N HIS A 106 -11.88 -5.83 5.65
CA HIS A 106 -10.55 -5.23 5.61
C HIS A 106 -10.31 -4.58 4.25
N SER A 107 -10.45 -3.25 4.14
CA SER A 107 -10.12 -2.55 2.89
C SER A 107 -8.65 -2.15 2.84
N VAL A 108 -7.83 -3.12 2.41
CA VAL A 108 -6.37 -2.98 2.39
C VAL A 108 -5.87 -2.62 1.00
N ALA A 109 -5.94 -3.56 0.06
CA ALA A 109 -5.51 -3.37 -1.33
C ALA A 109 -6.22 -4.33 -2.28
N LEU A 110 -6.47 -3.88 -3.51
CA LEU A 110 -7.04 -4.69 -4.59
C LEU A 110 -6.02 -5.06 -5.67
N GLY A 111 -4.81 -4.52 -5.60
CA GLY A 111 -3.77 -4.77 -6.61
C GLY A 111 -4.03 -4.03 -7.92
N GLN A 112 -4.87 -3.00 -7.90
CA GLN A 112 -5.16 -2.18 -9.09
C GLN A 112 -4.08 -1.09 -9.32
N LEU A 113 -3.23 -0.84 -8.33
CA LEU A 113 -2.38 0.34 -8.32
C LEU A 113 -0.90 0.04 -8.08
N GLY A 114 -0.06 0.72 -8.86
CA GLY A 114 1.38 0.81 -8.66
C GLY A 114 2.17 -0.47 -8.98
N PRO A 115 3.45 -0.51 -8.58
CA PRO A 115 4.23 -1.73 -8.59
C PRO A 115 3.56 -2.77 -7.67
N PRO A 116 3.68 -4.08 -7.97
CA PRO A 116 3.12 -5.16 -7.15
C PRO A 116 3.56 -5.12 -5.67
N GLU A 117 4.59 -4.33 -5.37
CA GLU A 117 5.09 -4.08 -4.03
C GLU A 117 4.10 -3.31 -3.12
N LEU A 118 3.26 -2.42 -3.67
CA LEU A 118 2.31 -1.64 -2.86
C LEU A 118 1.38 -2.55 -2.05
N SER A 119 0.74 -3.51 -2.73
CA SER A 119 -0.21 -4.42 -2.10
C SER A 119 0.44 -5.25 -0.99
N LYS A 120 1.65 -5.81 -1.21
CA LYS A 120 2.33 -6.59 -0.16
C LYS A 120 2.68 -5.73 1.04
N LEU A 121 3.16 -4.50 0.84
CA LEU A 121 3.53 -3.62 1.97
C LEU A 121 2.29 -3.22 2.78
N LEU A 122 1.16 -2.96 2.11
CA LEU A 122 -0.11 -2.68 2.77
C LEU A 122 -0.60 -3.88 3.60
N TYR A 123 -0.56 -5.10 3.05
CA TYR A 123 -0.96 -6.29 3.79
C TYR A 123 -0.01 -6.64 4.93
N GLU A 124 1.31 -6.54 4.74
CA GLU A 124 2.28 -6.74 5.82
C GLU A 124 2.08 -5.72 6.96
N ALA A 125 1.88 -4.44 6.63
CA ALA A 125 1.56 -3.40 7.62
C ALA A 125 0.21 -3.66 8.30
N HIS A 126 -0.80 -4.12 7.55
CA HIS A 126 -2.12 -4.45 8.10
C HIS A 126 -2.06 -5.61 9.09
N LEU A 127 -1.29 -6.65 8.80
CA LEU A 127 -1.08 -7.78 9.72
C LEU A 127 -0.41 -7.32 11.02
N LEU A 128 0.58 -6.43 10.92
CA LEU A 128 1.21 -5.81 12.09
C LEU A 128 0.23 -4.92 12.87
N LYS A 129 -0.65 -4.18 12.16
CA LYS A 129 -1.72 -3.38 12.78
C LYS A 129 -2.66 -4.25 13.60
N LEU A 130 -3.15 -5.34 13.03
CA LEU A 130 -4.14 -6.21 13.69
C LEU A 130 -3.57 -6.90 14.94
N ASN A 131 -2.31 -7.33 14.90
CA ASN A 131 -1.71 -8.11 15.98
C ASN A 131 -1.03 -7.25 17.07
N TYR A 132 -0.50 -6.07 16.72
CA TYR A 132 0.32 -5.26 17.63
C TYR A 132 -0.09 -3.78 17.70
N GLY A 133 -0.87 -3.27 16.75
CA GLY A 133 -1.48 -1.93 16.77
C GLY A 133 -0.56 -0.71 16.66
N THR A 134 0.64 -0.75 17.26
CA THR A 134 1.56 0.38 17.40
C THR A 134 2.97 0.02 16.94
N LEU A 135 3.72 1.04 16.50
CA LEU A 135 5.11 0.86 16.09
C LEU A 135 5.97 0.29 17.23
N ARG A 136 5.73 0.76 18.46
CA ARG A 136 6.51 0.39 19.65
C ARG A 136 6.38 -1.10 19.98
N GLN A 137 5.17 -1.65 19.95
CA GLN A 137 4.96 -3.08 20.24
C GLN A 137 5.69 -3.97 19.23
N VAL A 138 5.66 -3.60 17.94
CA VAL A 138 6.39 -4.34 16.90
C VAL A 138 7.92 -4.25 17.10
N ILE A 139 8.45 -3.08 17.46
CA ILE A 139 9.90 -2.90 17.71
C ILE A 139 10.37 -3.71 18.92
N GLN A 140 9.54 -3.85 19.95
CA GLN A 140 9.91 -4.52 21.21
C GLN A 140 9.76 -6.05 21.16
N THR A 141 8.98 -6.57 20.22
CA THR A 141 8.72 -8.00 20.07
C THR A 141 9.80 -8.66 19.22
N PRO A 142 10.36 -9.83 19.59
CA PRO A 142 11.30 -10.57 18.75
C PRO A 142 10.73 -10.90 17.36
N ALA A 143 11.55 -10.76 16.31
CA ALA A 143 11.09 -10.99 14.94
C ALA A 143 10.61 -12.43 14.66
N SER A 144 11.12 -13.42 15.39
CA SER A 144 10.61 -14.80 15.34
C SER A 144 9.20 -14.92 15.92
N GLU A 145 8.93 -14.21 17.02
CA GLU A 145 7.60 -14.19 17.65
C GLU A 145 6.58 -13.45 16.77
N LEU A 146 6.99 -12.33 16.14
CA LEU A 146 6.16 -11.64 15.14
C LEU A 146 5.76 -12.59 14.00
N SER A 147 6.74 -13.35 13.50
CA SER A 147 6.59 -14.30 12.39
C SER A 147 5.62 -15.43 12.72
N GLU A 148 5.78 -16.07 13.88
CA GLU A 148 4.91 -17.16 14.33
C GLU A 148 3.49 -16.64 14.62
N THR A 149 3.36 -15.55 15.38
CA THR A 149 2.05 -14.99 15.77
C THR A 149 1.22 -14.60 14.55
N ILE A 150 1.83 -13.92 13.57
CA ILE A 150 1.11 -13.47 12.36
C ILE A 150 0.77 -14.66 11.46
N TYR A 151 1.66 -15.66 11.37
CA TYR A 151 1.35 -16.87 10.63
C TYR A 151 0.18 -17.63 11.26
N ASP A 152 0.17 -17.80 12.57
CA ASP A 152 -0.92 -18.44 13.31
C ASP A 152 -2.22 -17.65 13.16
N PHE A 153 -2.18 -16.32 13.24
CA PHE A 153 -3.34 -15.47 12.98
C PHE A 153 -3.93 -15.74 11.59
N LEU A 154 -3.11 -15.79 10.56
CA LEU A 154 -3.54 -16.08 9.18
C LEU A 154 -4.01 -17.52 8.97
N GLN A 155 -3.60 -18.48 9.81
CA GLN A 155 -4.16 -19.84 9.77
C GLN A 155 -5.62 -19.84 10.26
N HIS A 156 -5.96 -19.02 11.25
CA HIS A 156 -7.31 -18.93 11.81
C HIS A 156 -8.23 -17.97 11.05
N ASP A 157 -7.71 -16.84 10.54
CA ASP A 157 -8.47 -15.89 9.75
C ASP A 157 -8.49 -16.28 8.26
N GLU A 158 -9.44 -17.15 7.91
CA GLU A 158 -9.59 -17.62 6.53
C GLU A 158 -10.00 -16.52 5.56
N LEU A 159 -10.77 -15.54 6.03
CA LEU A 159 -11.30 -14.48 5.19
C LEU A 159 -10.17 -13.58 4.70
N LEU A 160 -9.35 -13.05 5.60
CA LEU A 160 -8.23 -12.19 5.23
C LEU A 160 -7.21 -12.94 4.36
N ARG A 161 -6.88 -14.18 4.72
CA ARG A 161 -6.00 -15.04 3.94
C ARG A 161 -6.51 -15.20 2.51
N THR A 162 -7.82 -15.45 2.35
CA THR A 162 -8.47 -15.60 1.05
C THR A 162 -8.43 -14.32 0.25
N ILE A 163 -8.71 -13.17 0.86
CA ILE A 163 -8.66 -11.86 0.20
C ILE A 163 -7.27 -11.62 -0.39
N ILE A 164 -6.20 -11.78 0.42
CA ILE A 164 -4.81 -11.57 -0.02
C ILE A 164 -4.48 -12.42 -1.25
N VAL A 165 -4.78 -13.72 -1.20
CA VAL A 165 -4.41 -14.63 -2.29
C VAL A 165 -5.31 -14.51 -3.52
N SER A 166 -6.55 -14.00 -3.35
CA SER A 166 -7.50 -13.79 -4.45
C SER A 166 -7.09 -12.68 -5.41
N ILE A 167 -6.36 -11.68 -4.92
CA ILE A 167 -5.84 -10.57 -5.74
C ILE A 167 -4.50 -10.91 -6.42
N GLY A 168 -4.04 -12.17 -6.31
CA GLY A 168 -2.80 -12.65 -6.92
C GLY A 168 -1.53 -12.38 -6.12
N VAL A 169 -1.65 -12.01 -4.86
CA VAL A 169 -0.54 -11.79 -3.93
C VAL A 169 -0.39 -13.04 -3.05
N PRO A 170 0.66 -13.86 -3.21
CA PRO A 170 0.84 -15.03 -2.36
C PRO A 170 1.47 -14.65 -1.00
N ILE A 171 1.33 -15.55 -0.04
CA ILE A 171 1.87 -15.43 1.32
C ILE A 171 2.95 -16.49 1.49
N LEU A 172 4.19 -16.04 1.74
CA LEU A 172 5.33 -16.89 2.03
C LEU A 172 5.39 -17.16 3.54
N ALA A 173 5.32 -18.42 3.94
CA ALA A 173 5.32 -18.84 5.34
C ALA A 173 6.69 -18.63 6.02
N PRO A 174 6.75 -18.70 7.37
CA PRO A 174 7.99 -18.53 8.13
C PRO A 174 9.14 -19.46 7.73
N ASP A 175 8.83 -20.66 7.24
CA ASP A 175 9.81 -21.65 6.78
C ASP A 175 10.53 -21.27 5.47
N GLY A 176 10.04 -20.24 4.77
CA GLY A 176 10.54 -19.79 3.48
C GLY A 176 10.34 -20.77 2.32
N LYS A 177 9.52 -21.81 2.52
CA LYS A 177 9.27 -22.90 1.55
C LYS A 177 7.80 -23.05 1.23
N THR A 178 6.93 -22.89 2.24
CA THR A 178 5.48 -23.03 2.10
C THR A 178 4.91 -21.73 1.55
N LEU A 179 4.17 -21.83 0.45
CA LEU A 179 3.56 -20.70 -0.24
C LEU A 179 2.04 -20.88 -0.26
N ILE A 180 1.33 -20.03 0.48
CA ILE A 180 -0.13 -19.97 0.44
C ILE A 180 -0.51 -19.04 -0.72
N ARG A 181 -1.35 -19.53 -1.63
CA ARG A 181 -1.61 -18.84 -2.89
C ARG A 181 -2.97 -19.17 -3.48
N GLY A 182 -3.42 -18.26 -4.34
CA GLY A 182 -4.58 -18.47 -5.19
C GLY A 182 -4.19 -19.12 -6.53
N PRO A 183 -5.16 -19.24 -7.44
CA PRO A 183 -4.93 -19.83 -8.77
C PRO A 183 -3.94 -19.00 -9.60
N ARG A 184 -3.82 -17.70 -9.34
CA ARG A 184 -2.99 -16.77 -10.10
C ARG A 184 -1.97 -16.10 -9.19
N LEU A 185 -0.77 -15.88 -9.70
CA LEU A 185 0.28 -15.09 -9.06
C LEU A 185 0.62 -13.89 -9.94
N ASN A 186 0.69 -12.70 -9.34
CA ASN A 186 1.10 -11.49 -10.06
C ASN A 186 2.62 -11.43 -10.25
N ILE A 187 3.37 -11.98 -9.29
CA ILE A 187 4.84 -12.06 -9.31
C ILE A 187 5.29 -13.51 -9.24
N PRO A 188 6.24 -13.94 -10.11
CA PRO A 188 6.91 -13.15 -11.15
C PRO A 188 6.02 -12.75 -12.33
N GLU A 189 6.36 -11.61 -12.93
CA GLU A 189 5.78 -11.15 -14.19
C GLU A 189 6.28 -12.05 -15.32
N SER A 190 5.41 -12.91 -15.83
CA SER A 190 5.73 -13.80 -16.93
C SER A 190 4.50 -14.07 -17.79
N ILE A 191 4.74 -14.21 -19.09
CA ILE A 191 3.73 -14.65 -20.05
C ILE A 191 3.51 -16.18 -19.98
N TYR A 192 4.44 -16.91 -19.37
CA TYR A 192 4.39 -18.36 -19.26
C TYR A 192 3.52 -18.80 -18.08
N HIS A 193 2.94 -20.00 -18.20
CA HIS A 193 2.13 -20.61 -17.14
C HIS A 193 2.98 -21.12 -15.97
N GLU A 194 4.25 -21.45 -16.22
CA GLU A 194 5.19 -21.93 -15.22
C GLU A 194 6.54 -21.25 -15.43
N VAL A 195 7.29 -21.10 -14.33
CA VAL A 195 8.66 -20.63 -14.35
C VAL A 195 9.53 -21.59 -13.55
N ASP A 196 10.74 -21.85 -14.04
CA ASP A 196 11.74 -22.58 -13.26
C ASP A 196 12.21 -21.68 -12.13
N VAL A 197 12.29 -22.24 -10.92
CA VAL A 197 12.75 -21.54 -9.72
C VAL A 197 14.24 -21.78 -9.57
N ALA A 198 15.03 -20.75 -9.88
CA ALA A 198 16.46 -20.72 -9.63
C ALA A 198 16.77 -20.32 -8.17
N GLU A 199 18.02 -20.53 -7.76
CA GLU A 199 18.46 -20.19 -6.41
C GLU A 199 18.36 -18.68 -6.17
N GLY A 200 17.74 -18.28 -5.06
CA GLY A 200 17.55 -16.88 -4.69
C GLY A 200 16.36 -16.16 -5.32
N GLU A 201 15.70 -16.73 -6.35
CA GLU A 201 14.58 -16.07 -7.02
C GLU A 201 13.37 -15.86 -6.10
N ILE A 202 13.10 -16.80 -5.19
CA ILE A 202 12.06 -16.66 -4.16
C ILE A 202 12.28 -15.37 -3.35
N ASN A 203 13.54 -15.03 -3.04
CA ASN A 203 13.84 -13.79 -2.30
C ASN A 203 13.50 -12.57 -3.14
N THR A 204 13.87 -12.56 -4.41
CA THR A 204 13.57 -11.45 -5.33
C THR A 204 12.06 -11.28 -5.53
N TRP A 205 11.34 -12.38 -5.72
CA TRP A 205 9.88 -12.36 -5.91
C TRP A 205 9.15 -11.95 -4.63
N ALA A 206 9.59 -12.46 -3.47
CA ALA A 206 9.04 -12.07 -2.18
C ALA A 206 9.27 -10.59 -1.88
N GLN A 207 10.46 -10.07 -2.17
CA GLN A 207 10.74 -8.63 -2.06
C GLN A 207 9.81 -7.82 -2.96
N LYS A 208 9.62 -8.25 -4.22
CA LYS A 208 8.85 -7.51 -5.22
C LYS A 208 7.33 -7.51 -5.00
N GLY A 209 6.73 -8.59 -4.48
CA GLY A 209 5.27 -8.65 -4.45
C GLY A 209 4.61 -9.78 -3.67
N TRP A 210 5.33 -10.52 -2.84
CA TRP A 210 4.70 -11.51 -1.96
C TRP A 210 4.64 -10.98 -0.53
N VAL A 211 3.59 -11.33 0.22
CA VAL A 211 3.53 -11.09 1.66
C VAL A 211 4.52 -12.03 2.32
N ASP A 212 5.59 -11.50 2.91
CA ASP A 212 6.69 -12.28 3.45
C ASP A 212 6.60 -12.37 4.98
N LEU A 213 6.27 -13.57 5.48
CA LEU A 213 6.15 -13.83 6.92
C LEU A 213 7.43 -14.37 7.55
N ARG A 214 8.57 -14.33 6.85
CA ARG A 214 9.84 -14.80 7.44
C ARG A 214 10.33 -13.81 8.50
N PRO A 215 11.03 -14.28 9.55
CA PRO A 215 11.61 -13.40 10.57
C PRO A 215 12.52 -12.30 10.00
N ASP A 216 13.16 -12.57 8.86
CA ASP A 216 14.03 -11.62 8.16
C ASP A 216 13.27 -10.38 7.66
N ASN A 217 12.07 -10.58 7.12
CA ASN A 217 11.21 -9.47 6.68
C ASN A 217 10.71 -8.65 7.88
N PHE A 218 10.39 -9.31 9.01
CA PHE A 218 10.01 -8.58 10.22
C PHE A 218 11.15 -7.76 10.81
N ARG A 219 12.40 -8.21 10.72
CA ARG A 219 13.56 -7.35 11.06
C ARG A 219 13.65 -6.12 10.17
N LEU A 220 13.34 -6.25 8.88
CA LEU A 220 13.24 -5.11 7.97
C LEU A 220 12.14 -4.13 8.41
N TRP A 221 10.95 -4.64 8.76
CA TRP A 221 9.87 -3.81 9.31
C TRP A 221 10.25 -3.11 10.61
N GLN A 222 10.93 -3.79 11.52
CA GLN A 222 11.44 -3.17 12.75
C GLN A 222 12.42 -2.05 12.45
N ASN A 223 13.35 -2.24 11.50
CA ASN A 223 14.27 -1.19 11.08
C ASN A 223 13.53 0.02 10.48
N ARG A 224 12.50 -0.21 9.67
CA ARG A 224 11.62 0.85 9.12
C ARG A 224 10.91 1.62 10.23
N PHE A 225 10.30 0.92 11.19
CA PHE A 225 9.60 1.54 12.32
C PHE A 225 10.53 2.27 13.27
N GLN A 226 11.74 1.77 13.51
CA GLN A 226 12.76 2.49 14.27
C GLN A 226 13.16 3.80 13.58
N ARG A 227 13.27 3.82 12.25
CA ARG A 227 13.56 5.05 11.49
C ARG A 227 12.41 6.04 11.61
N MET A 228 11.16 5.60 11.46
CA MET A 228 9.96 6.42 11.67
C MET A 228 9.95 7.03 13.08
N GLN A 229 10.17 6.22 14.12
CA GLN A 229 10.20 6.69 15.51
C GLN A 229 11.32 7.71 15.77
N ARG A 230 12.51 7.53 15.18
CA ARG A 230 13.61 8.52 15.27
C ARG A 230 13.23 9.85 14.64
N THR A 231 12.54 9.84 13.49
CA THR A 231 12.08 11.09 12.85
C THR A 231 11.07 11.84 13.70
N GLN A 232 10.18 11.15 14.42
CA GLN A 232 9.22 11.75 15.34
C GLN A 232 9.91 12.48 16.52
N HIS A 233 10.92 11.85 17.14
CA HIS A 233 11.66 12.46 18.26
C HIS A 233 12.44 13.72 17.85
N MET A 234 12.93 13.77 16.61
CA MET A 234 13.62 14.96 16.09
C MET A 234 12.68 16.17 15.99
N LEU A 235 11.39 15.98 15.69
CA LEU A 235 10.39 17.07 15.69
C LEU A 235 10.18 17.67 17.07
N HIS A 236 10.00 16.81 18.08
CA HIS A 236 9.83 17.27 19.47
C HIS A 236 11.01 18.13 19.95
N THR A 237 12.21 17.88 19.41
CA THR A 237 13.43 18.60 19.79
C THR A 237 13.67 19.86 18.95
N ARG A 238 13.19 19.92 17.70
CA ARG A 238 13.51 21.01 16.74
C ARG A 238 12.36 21.97 16.42
N GLY A 239 11.17 21.78 17.00
CA GLY A 239 10.03 22.69 16.84
C GLY A 239 9.26 22.51 15.51
N THR A 240 8.13 23.22 15.36
CA THR A 240 7.18 23.02 14.24
C THR A 240 7.73 23.35 12.86
N SER A 241 8.74 24.21 12.76
CA SER A 241 9.45 24.52 11.51
C SER A 241 10.31 23.36 10.97
N SER A 242 10.51 22.30 11.77
CA SER A 242 11.21 21.08 11.37
C SER A 242 10.27 19.97 10.87
N VAL A 243 8.94 20.20 10.91
CA VAL A 243 7.94 19.30 10.31
C VAL A 243 8.15 19.28 8.81
N THR A 244 8.91 18.29 8.38
CA THR A 244 9.16 17.98 6.98
C THR A 244 8.27 16.81 6.59
N MET A 245 7.98 16.67 5.29
CA MET A 245 7.19 15.58 4.68
C MET A 245 7.74 14.16 4.95
N LYS A 246 8.93 14.08 5.53
CA LYS A 246 9.65 12.84 5.88
C LYS A 246 9.35 12.31 7.28
N VAL A 247 8.42 12.91 8.02
CA VAL A 247 8.14 12.48 9.39
C VAL A 247 6.82 11.73 9.49
N TYR A 248 6.88 10.56 10.11
CA TYR A 248 5.69 9.83 10.52
C TYR A 248 5.21 10.35 11.88
N LEU A 249 3.96 10.81 11.96
CA LEU A 249 3.43 11.50 13.14
C LEU A 249 2.66 10.60 14.10
N HIS A 250 2.12 9.48 13.62
CA HIS A 250 1.25 8.60 14.40
C HIS A 250 2.06 7.63 15.28
N GLU A 251 1.52 7.23 16.42
CA GLU A 251 2.05 6.10 17.20
C GLU A 251 1.41 4.77 16.77
N THR A 252 0.16 4.83 16.33
CA THR A 252 -0.58 3.71 15.74
C THR A 252 -0.09 3.40 14.34
N ILE A 253 -0.33 2.17 13.90
CA ILE A 253 -0.04 1.72 12.54
C ILE A 253 -1.18 2.19 11.63
N GLU A 254 -0.93 3.24 10.86
CA GLU A 254 -1.79 3.65 9.73
C GLU A 254 -1.17 3.15 8.44
N ILE A 255 -1.77 2.09 7.88
CA ILE A 255 -1.19 1.29 6.81
C ILE A 255 -0.84 2.16 5.60
N GLY A 256 -1.72 3.08 5.20
CA GLY A 256 -1.47 3.90 4.03
C GLY A 256 -0.36 4.93 4.25
N ALA A 257 -0.35 5.57 5.42
CA ALA A 257 0.67 6.55 5.80
C ALA A 257 2.07 5.91 5.99
N ILE A 258 2.14 4.70 6.52
CA ILE A 258 3.39 3.94 6.65
C ILE A 258 3.97 3.63 5.27
N VAL A 259 3.15 3.12 4.35
CA VAL A 259 3.63 2.76 3.01
C VAL A 259 4.00 4.02 2.21
N ALA A 260 3.22 5.10 2.32
CA ALA A 260 3.58 6.39 1.73
C ALA A 260 4.92 6.92 2.28
N TRP A 261 5.15 6.80 3.59
CA TRP A 261 6.44 7.18 4.19
C TRP A 261 7.59 6.35 3.61
N LEU A 262 7.39 5.05 3.40
CA LEU A 262 8.41 4.20 2.76
C LEU A 262 8.69 4.67 1.34
N PHE A 263 7.67 4.95 0.53
CA PHE A 263 7.85 5.50 -0.82
C PHE A 263 8.59 6.84 -0.82
N ASN A 264 8.27 7.74 0.11
CA ASN A 264 8.92 9.05 0.22
C ASN A 264 10.40 8.99 0.69
N ASN A 265 10.80 7.95 1.43
CA ASN A 265 12.11 7.91 2.09
C ASN A 265 13.05 6.82 1.58
N ASP A 266 12.51 5.71 1.06
CA ASP A 266 13.28 4.55 0.62
C ASP A 266 13.36 4.46 -0.90
N TYR A 267 12.44 5.10 -1.63
CA TYR A 267 12.40 5.08 -3.09
C TYR A 267 12.79 6.46 -3.63
N VAL A 268 13.74 6.50 -4.57
CA VAL A 268 14.31 7.74 -5.12
C VAL A 268 13.42 8.36 -6.21
N GLY A 269 12.12 8.07 -6.18
CA GLY A 269 11.14 8.58 -7.14
C GLY A 269 10.54 9.90 -6.67
N HIS A 270 11.31 10.98 -6.64
CA HIS A 270 10.71 12.30 -6.45
C HIS A 270 10.00 12.72 -7.73
N ARG A 271 8.77 13.24 -7.59
CA ARG A 271 8.20 14.11 -8.63
C ARG A 271 9.17 15.28 -8.77
N ILE A 272 9.74 15.45 -9.96
CA ILE A 272 10.44 16.69 -10.30
C ILE A 272 9.35 17.75 -10.28
N LYS A 273 9.36 18.60 -9.24
CA LYS A 273 8.65 19.87 -9.22
C LYS A 273 9.48 20.86 -10.01
#